data_AF-A0A6V7LRY2-F1
#
_entry.id   AF-A0A6V7LRY2-F1
#
_cell.length_a   1.000
_cell.length_b   1.000
_cell.length_c   1.000
_cell.angle_alpha   90.00
_cell.angle_beta   90.00
_cell.angle_gamma   90.00
#
_symmetry.space_group_name_H-M   'P 1'
#
loop_
_entity.id
_entity.type
_entity.pdbx_description
1 polymer ?
#
loop_
_entity_poly.entity_id
_entity_poly.type
_entity_poly.pdbx_seq_one_letter_code
_entity_poly.pdbx_strand_id
1 'polypeptide(L)'
;GRRGYVRDYQCLRRLFSSARCSQVDISLLRTARSDYDGGESSKEKCNKSRYKNIGFILSGIGLTLAFCDAPYFPKEKRFFRAAQYGNIPDLKRSLAEGVDVDTRHPLGWTGLQCAAINGKTEAVRFLIKNGADVNAGDEFVNVYKTAMEKGLHSMEVLTKREEEFSDRLNNRATFKGFTALHYAVLADSIACVKALIDAGANPTIENDTGHRAVEYARDDEIKELLIKQAAIHDEVTREKEAEERRRFPLEQRLKQHIVGQEGPISVVASTIRRKENGWIDEEHPLVFLFLGSSGIGKTELAKQLAAYIHKNKPDGFIRLDMSEFQEKHEVAKLIGAPPGYVGHDDGGQLTKLLRKKPEAVVLFDEVDKAHPDVLTVLLQLFDE
;
A
#
# COMPACT_ATOMS: atom_id res chain seq x y z
N GLY A 1 -37.01 18.86 4.01
CA GLY A 1 -35.87 19.38 4.78
C GLY A 1 -34.59 18.76 4.30
N ARG A 2 -33.72 19.55 3.66
CA ARG A 2 -32.28 19.31 3.44
C ARG A 2 -31.63 20.68 3.27
N ARG A 3 -30.69 21.05 4.15
CA ARG A 3 -29.71 22.15 4.03
C ARG A 3 -28.35 21.46 4.25
N GLY A 4 -27.24 21.74 3.58
CA GLY A 4 -26.90 22.62 2.48
C GLY A 4 -25.39 22.40 2.23
N TYR A 5 -24.98 22.26 0.98
CA TYR A 5 -23.57 22.28 0.55
C TYR A 5 -23.53 22.74 -0.90
N VAL A 6 -23.49 24.06 -1.11
CA VAL A 6 -23.04 24.70 -2.35
C VAL A 6 -22.44 26.05 -1.93
N ARG A 7 -21.23 26.34 -2.43
CA ARG A 7 -20.33 27.52 -2.25
C ARG A 7 -19.01 27.10 -1.57
N ASP A 8 -17.81 27.25 -2.13
CA ASP A 8 -17.32 28.09 -3.24
C ASP A 8 -16.11 27.43 -3.93
N TYR A 9 -16.23 27.07 -5.21
CA TYR A 9 -15.11 26.81 -6.11
C TYR A 9 -14.81 28.10 -6.89
N GLN A 10 -14.06 29.04 -6.30
CA GLN A 10 -13.58 30.21 -7.06
C GLN A 10 -12.35 30.95 -6.47
N CYS A 11 -11.54 30.33 -5.60
CA CYS A 11 -10.38 31.00 -4.97
C CYS A 11 -9.00 30.36 -5.26
N LEU A 12 -8.77 29.85 -6.48
CA LEU A 12 -7.46 29.30 -6.89
C LEU A 12 -6.90 29.91 -8.20
N ARG A 13 -7.43 31.06 -8.64
CA ARG A 13 -7.00 31.70 -9.89
C ARG A 13 -6.56 33.17 -9.79
N ARG A 14 -6.16 33.64 -8.60
CA ARG A 14 -5.60 34.99 -8.42
C ARG A 14 -4.52 35.05 -7.34
N LEU A 15 -3.33 34.54 -7.63
CA LEU A 15 -2.09 34.91 -6.92
C LEU A 15 -0.86 35.03 -7.84
N PHE A 16 -1.08 35.30 -9.15
CA PHE A 16 -0.01 35.73 -10.06
C PHE A 16 -0.50 36.90 -10.90
N SER A 17 -0.34 38.11 -10.37
CA SER A 17 -0.39 39.36 -11.13
C SER A 17 -0.04 40.52 -10.18
N SER A 18 0.96 41.31 -10.57
CA SER A 18 1.41 42.59 -10.01
C SER A 18 2.14 42.60 -8.66
N ALA A 19 3.49 42.57 -8.71
CA ALA A 19 4.32 43.71 -8.28
C ALA A 19 5.80 43.46 -8.64
N ARG A 20 6.34 44.32 -9.50
CA ARG A 20 7.77 44.55 -9.74
C ARG A 20 8.14 45.77 -8.87
N CYS A 21 9.16 45.65 -8.02
CA CYS A 21 9.96 46.69 -7.33
C CYS A 21 10.60 46.02 -6.09
N SER A 22 11.83 46.21 -5.66
CA SER A 22 13.05 46.90 -6.10
C SER A 22 14.11 46.53 -5.05
N GLN A 23 15.40 46.64 -5.38
CA GLN A 23 16.55 46.44 -4.49
C GLN A 23 16.37 46.99 -3.07
N VAL A 24 16.78 46.23 -2.05
CA VAL A 24 17.44 46.76 -0.83
C VAL A 24 18.50 45.76 -0.36
N ASP A 25 19.59 46.32 0.14
CA ASP A 25 20.96 45.85 0.26
C ASP A 25 21.31 44.74 1.25
N ILE A 26 22.48 44.18 0.91
CA ILE A 26 23.46 43.47 1.73
C ILE A 26 23.87 44.31 2.94
N SER A 27 23.60 43.82 4.16
CA SER A 27 24.54 43.86 5.31
C SER A 27 23.80 43.50 6.59
N LEU A 28 23.96 42.27 7.09
CA LEU A 28 24.05 41.94 8.52
C LEU A 28 24.13 40.42 8.65
N LEU A 29 25.00 39.95 9.57
CA LEU A 29 25.36 38.56 9.87
C LEU A 29 26.66 38.04 9.21
N ARG A 30 27.73 38.83 9.38
CA ARG A 30 29.07 38.30 9.73
C ARG A 30 29.32 38.55 11.21
N THR A 31 29.17 37.50 12.03
CA THR A 31 29.67 37.28 13.41
C THR A 31 28.86 36.09 13.93
N ALA A 32 29.37 34.97 14.44
CA ALA A 32 30.68 34.60 14.89
C ALA A 32 30.87 33.09 14.61
N ARG A 33 32.08 32.71 14.20
CA ARG A 33 32.57 31.35 14.10
C ARG A 33 33.86 31.30 14.93
N SER A 34 33.79 30.64 16.08
CA SER A 34 34.87 30.32 17.02
C SER A 34 34.17 29.91 18.31
N ASP A 35 34.53 28.96 19.14
CA ASP A 35 35.53 27.90 19.25
C ASP A 35 34.93 27.05 20.38
N TYR A 36 35.06 25.73 20.39
CA TYR A 36 35.19 24.98 21.65
C TYR A 36 35.64 23.56 21.31
N ASP A 37 36.93 23.36 21.52
CA ASP A 37 37.63 22.09 21.60
C ASP A 37 38.05 21.91 23.08
N GLY A 38 38.10 20.66 23.55
CA GLY A 38 38.61 20.23 24.88
C GLY A 38 37.51 19.93 25.91
N GLY A 39 37.54 18.86 26.70
CA GLY A 39 38.49 17.77 26.90
C GLY A 39 38.01 16.85 28.06
N GLU A 40 38.55 15.62 28.08
CA GLU A 40 38.71 14.67 29.20
C GLU A 40 37.49 14.18 30.02
N SER A 41 37.10 12.90 29.90
CA SER A 41 37.63 11.70 30.60
C SER A 41 37.00 11.47 31.97
N SER A 42 36.19 10.41 32.07
CA SER A 42 36.14 9.51 33.25
C SER A 42 35.48 8.19 32.83
N LYS A 43 36.27 7.11 32.85
CA LYS A 43 35.79 5.73 32.71
C LYS A 43 35.13 5.33 34.02
N GLU A 44 33.91 4.82 33.97
CA GLU A 44 33.44 3.88 34.99
C GLU A 44 32.54 2.82 34.40
N LYS A 45 32.98 1.57 34.56
CA LYS A 45 32.19 0.36 34.33
C LYS A 45 31.16 0.28 35.46
N CYS A 46 29.92 -0.11 35.18
CA CYS A 46 29.37 -1.42 35.59
C CYS A 46 27.85 -1.51 35.41
N ASN A 47 27.46 -2.66 34.87
CA ASN A 47 26.26 -3.46 35.09
C ASN A 47 24.82 -2.96 34.87
N LYS A 48 24.19 -3.73 33.96
CA LYS A 48 22.77 -4.06 33.85
C LYS A 48 22.12 -4.33 35.21
N SER A 49 20.97 -3.70 35.48
CA SER A 49 19.85 -4.38 36.13
C SER A 49 18.53 -3.65 35.88
N ARG A 50 17.48 -4.46 35.83
CA ARG A 50 16.08 -4.16 35.50
C ARG A 50 15.44 -3.25 36.55
N TYR A 51 14.61 -2.32 36.10
CA TYR A 51 13.70 -1.57 36.96
C TYR A 51 12.52 -2.43 37.42
N LYS A 52 12.31 -2.49 38.75
CA LYS A 52 10.99 -2.66 39.38
C LYS A 52 10.91 -1.72 40.60
N ASN A 53 9.85 -0.91 40.58
CA ASN A 53 9.09 -0.32 41.69
C ASN A 53 9.71 0.79 42.57
N ILE A 54 9.23 2.01 42.30
CA ILE A 54 8.44 2.93 43.17
C ILE A 54 8.96 3.24 44.58
N GLY A 55 9.14 4.54 44.85
CA GLY A 55 9.13 5.15 46.19
C GLY A 55 9.49 6.64 46.15
N PHE A 56 8.48 7.52 46.29
CA PHE A 56 8.63 8.97 46.41
C PHE A 56 9.20 9.36 47.79
N ILE A 57 10.24 10.21 47.84
CA ILE A 57 10.45 11.19 48.92
C ILE A 57 11.02 12.48 48.30
N LEU A 58 10.30 13.59 48.47
CA LEU A 58 10.73 14.96 48.19
C LEU A 58 11.85 15.38 49.17
N SER A 59 12.98 15.88 48.68
CA SER A 59 13.64 17.08 49.21
C SER A 59 14.80 17.51 48.31
N GLY A 60 15.00 18.83 48.17
CA GLY A 60 16.28 19.38 47.72
C GLY A 60 16.33 19.78 46.24
N ILE A 61 16.46 21.08 46.04
CA ILE A 61 16.63 21.81 44.79
C ILE A 61 17.77 21.24 43.94
N GLY A 62 17.47 20.92 42.68
CA GLY A 62 18.45 20.48 41.70
C GLY A 62 17.76 19.92 40.46
N LEU A 63 17.02 20.77 39.72
CA LEU A 63 16.41 20.40 38.45
C LEU A 63 17.54 20.19 37.41
N THR A 64 18.19 19.03 37.45
CA THR A 64 19.09 18.58 36.39
C THR A 64 18.21 18.09 35.24
N LEU A 65 17.96 18.97 34.27
CA LEU A 65 17.39 18.59 32.99
C LEU A 65 18.40 17.71 32.25
N ALA A 66 18.31 16.40 32.46
CA ALA A 66 18.93 15.43 31.57
C ALA A 66 18.19 15.52 30.22
N PHE A 67 18.81 16.18 29.24
CA PHE A 67 18.41 16.02 27.84
C PHE A 67 18.74 14.58 27.44
N CYS A 68 17.76 13.69 27.60
CA CYS A 68 17.79 12.37 27.02
C CYS A 68 17.57 12.52 25.51
N ASP A 69 18.63 12.85 24.76
CA ASP A 69 18.63 12.58 23.33
C ASP A 69 18.51 11.05 23.16
N ALA A 70 17.42 10.60 22.55
CA ALA A 70 17.25 9.21 22.16
C ALA A 70 18.48 8.75 21.34
N PRO A 71 18.94 7.48 21.45
CA PRO A 71 20.19 7.04 20.85
C PRO A 71 20.11 7.05 19.32
N TYR A 72 20.44 8.20 18.73
CA TYR A 72 20.64 8.37 17.31
C TYR A 72 22.13 8.15 17.03
N PHE A 73 22.46 7.02 16.40
CA PHE A 73 23.86 6.66 16.19
C PHE A 73 24.54 7.65 15.24
N PRO A 74 25.76 8.13 15.56
CA PRO A 74 26.46 9.11 14.72
C PRO A 74 26.76 8.60 13.30
N LYS A 75 26.80 7.28 13.10
CA LYS A 75 27.04 6.65 11.79
C LYS A 75 25.86 6.79 10.83
N GLU A 76 24.65 6.53 11.33
CA GLU A 76 23.41 6.65 10.54
C GLU A 76 23.13 8.10 10.18
N LYS A 77 23.33 9.03 11.13
CA LYS A 77 23.24 10.47 10.86
C LYS A 77 24.16 10.91 9.72
N ARG A 78 25.41 10.42 9.71
CA ARG A 78 26.38 10.69 8.64
C ARG A 78 25.91 10.12 7.30
N PHE A 79 25.34 8.92 7.30
CA PHE A 79 24.79 8.30 6.10
C PHE A 79 23.66 9.13 5.48
N PHE A 80 22.65 9.51 6.27
CA PHE A 80 21.54 10.34 5.77
C PHE A 80 22.02 11.70 5.29
N ARG A 81 22.93 12.35 6.02
CA ARG A 81 23.56 13.59 5.60
C ARG A 81 24.31 13.43 4.27
N ALA A 82 25.06 12.34 4.10
CA ALA A 82 25.76 12.07 2.86
C ALA A 82 24.79 11.85 1.69
N ALA A 83 23.66 11.18 1.91
CA ALA A 83 22.60 11.02 0.91
C ALA A 83 21.93 12.36 0.54
N GLN A 84 21.62 13.18 1.54
CA GLN A 84 21.01 14.51 1.40
C GLN A 84 21.86 15.44 0.52
N TYR A 85 23.16 15.51 0.78
CA TYR A 85 24.08 16.39 0.05
C TYR A 85 24.64 15.74 -1.22
N GLY A 86 24.53 14.43 -1.37
CA GLY A 86 25.05 13.67 -2.51
C GLY A 86 26.56 13.35 -2.40
N ASN A 87 27.08 13.24 -1.19
CA ASN A 87 28.50 12.97 -0.95
C ASN A 87 28.80 11.45 -1.06
N ILE A 88 29.19 11.03 -2.27
CA ILE A 88 29.48 9.62 -2.58
C ILE A 88 30.63 9.02 -1.74
N PRO A 89 31.76 9.72 -1.50
CA PRO A 89 32.81 9.21 -0.61
C PRO A 89 32.32 8.84 0.79
N ASP A 90 31.48 9.69 1.39
CA ASP A 90 30.96 9.43 2.73
C ASP A 90 29.90 8.33 2.73
N LEU A 91 29.06 8.24 1.69
CA LEU A 91 28.15 7.10 1.50
C LEU A 91 28.92 5.77 1.41
N LYS A 92 29.99 5.72 0.61
CA LYS A 92 30.87 4.55 0.51
C LYS A 92 31.46 4.17 1.86
N ARG A 93 31.94 5.15 2.63
CA ARG A 93 32.50 4.92 3.97
C ARG A 93 31.44 4.37 4.92
N SER A 94 30.24 4.93 4.94
CA SER A 94 29.13 4.47 5.78
C SER A 94 28.75 3.02 5.48
N LEU A 95 28.63 2.64 4.20
CA LEU A 95 28.34 1.25 3.83
C LEU A 95 29.48 0.30 4.21
N ALA A 96 30.75 0.74 4.07
CA ALA A 96 31.91 -0.05 4.51
C ALA A 96 31.98 -0.22 6.04
N GLU A 97 31.45 0.73 6.81
CA GLU A 97 31.32 0.64 8.27
C GLU A 97 30.16 -0.28 8.72
N GLY A 98 29.42 -0.87 7.79
CA GLY A 98 28.34 -1.82 8.03
C GLY A 98 26.95 -1.21 8.19
N VAL A 99 26.74 0.04 7.75
CA VAL A 99 25.39 0.63 7.69
C VAL A 99 24.63 -0.03 6.54
N ASP A 100 23.42 -0.53 6.83
CA ASP A 100 22.55 -1.12 5.81
C ASP A 100 22.00 -0.03 4.88
N VAL A 101 21.88 -0.32 3.58
CA VAL A 101 21.48 0.67 2.56
C VAL A 101 20.03 1.12 2.77
N ASP A 102 19.18 0.19 3.21
CA ASP A 102 17.76 0.44 3.49
C ASP A 102 17.49 0.79 4.96
N THR A 103 18.54 1.20 5.69
CA THR A 103 18.37 1.74 7.05
C THR A 103 17.34 2.87 7.03
N ARG A 104 16.36 2.77 7.92
CA ARG A 104 15.33 3.79 8.10
C ARG A 104 15.73 4.80 9.16
N HIS A 105 15.49 6.07 8.87
CA HIS A 105 15.60 7.13 9.85
C HIS A 105 14.56 6.88 10.96
N PRO A 106 14.81 7.29 12.23
CA PRO A 106 13.84 7.10 13.34
C PRO A 106 12.41 7.59 13.05
N LEU A 107 12.28 8.55 12.14
CA LEU A 107 11.01 9.12 11.69
C LEU A 107 10.39 8.44 10.46
N GLY A 108 11.09 7.53 9.76
CA GLY A 108 10.46 6.60 8.80
C GLY A 108 11.06 6.49 7.39
N TRP A 109 11.90 7.42 6.95
CA TRP A 109 12.38 7.47 5.56
C TRP A 109 13.69 6.73 5.33
N THR A 110 14.01 6.41 4.06
CA THR A 110 15.27 5.77 3.65
C THR A 110 16.28 6.77 3.08
N GLY A 111 17.55 6.37 2.99
CA GLY A 111 18.60 7.18 2.36
C GLY A 111 18.29 7.50 0.90
N LEU A 112 17.68 6.56 0.18
CA LEU A 112 17.30 6.72 -1.23
C LEU A 112 16.24 7.82 -1.41
N GLN A 113 15.21 7.84 -0.55
CA GLN A 113 14.18 8.88 -0.57
C GLN A 113 14.77 10.27 -0.28
N CYS A 114 15.72 10.35 0.66
CA CYS A 114 16.42 11.60 0.99
C CYS A 114 17.26 12.11 -0.19
N ALA A 115 18.00 11.22 -0.88
CA ALA A 115 18.73 11.59 -2.08
C ALA A 115 17.80 12.03 -3.23
N ALA A 116 16.65 11.38 -3.38
CA ALA A 116 15.66 11.67 -4.42
C ALA A 116 15.02 13.05 -4.27
N ILE A 117 14.52 13.40 -3.08
CA ILE A 117 13.89 14.72 -2.82
C ILE A 117 14.87 15.89 -2.97
N ASN A 118 16.15 15.64 -2.67
CA ASN A 118 17.22 16.64 -2.82
C ASN A 118 17.82 16.66 -4.25
N GLY A 119 17.26 15.90 -5.19
CA GLY A 119 17.69 15.87 -6.59
C GLY A 119 19.11 15.33 -6.80
N LYS A 120 19.65 14.52 -5.87
CA LYS A 120 21.03 14.03 -5.91
C LYS A 120 21.12 12.76 -6.77
N THR A 121 21.12 12.93 -8.08
CA THR A 121 21.06 11.82 -9.04
C THR A 121 22.20 10.81 -8.89
N GLU A 122 23.43 11.28 -8.66
CA GLU A 122 24.59 10.40 -8.46
C GLU A 122 24.47 9.56 -7.18
N ALA A 123 23.92 10.14 -6.11
CA ALA A 123 23.68 9.42 -4.87
C ALA A 123 22.54 8.41 -5.02
N VAL A 124 21.47 8.76 -5.74
CA VAL A 124 20.39 7.84 -6.10
C VAL A 124 20.95 6.64 -6.87
N ARG A 125 21.73 6.86 -7.94
CA ARG A 125 22.37 5.78 -8.72
C ARG A 125 23.30 4.93 -7.86
N PHE A 126 24.08 5.56 -6.98
CA PHE A 126 24.98 4.86 -6.07
C PHE A 126 24.21 3.96 -5.08
N LEU A 127 23.16 4.46 -4.44
CA LEU A 127 22.37 3.71 -3.48
C LEU A 127 21.66 2.52 -4.15
N ILE A 128 21.05 2.74 -5.31
CA ILE A 128 20.42 1.68 -6.11
C ILE A 128 21.43 0.59 -6.46
N LYS A 129 22.64 0.96 -6.90
CA LYS A 129 23.69 0.00 -7.24
C LYS A 129 24.13 -0.86 -6.05
N ASN A 130 23.97 -0.36 -4.82
CA ASN A 130 24.28 -1.10 -3.61
C ASN A 130 23.07 -1.87 -3.04
N GLY A 131 21.95 -1.94 -3.79
CA GLY A 131 20.80 -2.77 -3.43
C GLY A 131 19.70 -2.05 -2.67
N ALA A 132 19.65 -0.72 -2.70
CA ALA A 132 18.53 0.03 -2.10
C ALA A 132 17.19 -0.40 -2.70
N ASP A 133 16.18 -0.63 -1.86
CA ASP A 133 14.81 -0.88 -2.31
C ASP A 133 14.20 0.39 -2.91
N VAL A 134 14.03 0.37 -4.23
CA VAL A 134 13.49 1.47 -5.02
C VAL A 134 12.02 1.75 -4.70
N ASN A 135 11.29 0.73 -4.27
CA ASN A 135 9.85 0.77 -4.06
C ASN A 135 9.47 0.90 -2.57
N ALA A 136 10.46 1.08 -1.69
CA ALA A 136 10.23 1.34 -0.27
C ALA A 136 9.40 2.62 -0.07
N GLY A 137 8.28 2.48 0.64
CA GLY A 137 7.44 3.60 1.06
C GLY A 137 7.94 4.26 2.35
N ASP A 138 7.77 5.58 2.45
CA ASP A 138 8.02 6.35 3.69
C ASP A 138 6.98 6.02 4.76
N GLU A 139 7.40 5.94 6.01
CA GLU A 139 6.52 5.72 7.17
C GLU A 139 6.11 7.03 7.86
N PHE A 140 6.71 8.15 7.48
CA PHE A 140 6.40 9.46 8.03
C PHE A 140 4.98 9.87 7.68
N VAL A 141 4.09 9.94 8.67
CA VAL A 141 2.70 10.38 8.45
C VAL A 141 2.64 11.89 8.39
N ASN A 142 2.64 12.57 9.52
CA ASN A 142 2.68 14.01 9.63
C ASN A 142 3.36 14.39 10.95
N VAL A 143 3.74 15.65 11.10
CA VAL A 143 4.50 16.12 12.27
C VAL A 143 3.83 15.75 13.60
N TYR A 144 2.52 15.99 13.73
CA TYR A 144 1.80 15.79 15.00
C TYR A 144 1.63 14.31 15.36
N LYS A 145 1.20 13.49 14.39
CA LYS A 145 0.97 12.06 14.60
C LYS A 145 2.28 11.32 14.84
N THR A 146 3.32 11.62 14.07
CA THR A 146 4.64 11.02 14.26
C THR A 146 5.26 11.45 15.59
N ALA A 147 5.06 12.71 16.03
CA ALA A 147 5.47 13.15 17.36
C ALA A 147 4.79 12.36 18.48
N MET A 148 3.48 12.14 18.39
CA MET A 148 2.74 11.33 19.35
C MET A 148 3.21 9.87 19.36
N GLU A 149 3.37 9.25 18.19
CA GLU A 149 3.79 7.84 18.05
C GLU A 149 5.21 7.61 18.56
N LYS A 150 6.11 8.59 18.38
CA LYS A 150 7.52 8.49 18.79
C LYS A 150 7.78 9.07 20.18
N GLY A 151 6.78 9.68 20.82
CA GLY A 151 6.94 10.36 22.12
C GLY A 151 7.85 11.58 22.07
N LEU A 152 7.94 12.25 20.93
CA LEU A 152 8.79 13.41 20.70
C LEU A 152 7.98 14.71 20.73
N HIS A 153 8.64 15.84 20.95
CA HIS A 153 7.99 17.14 20.81
C HIS A 153 7.76 17.46 19.33
N SER A 154 6.60 18.02 18.97
CA SER A 154 6.26 18.29 17.56
C SER A 154 7.29 19.18 16.85
N MET A 155 7.86 20.15 17.56
CA MET A 155 8.92 20.99 16.99
C MET A 155 10.20 20.20 16.69
N GLU A 156 10.55 19.21 17.50
CA GLU A 156 11.74 18.39 17.26
C GLU A 156 11.57 17.55 15.99
N VAL A 157 10.39 16.96 15.80
CA VAL A 157 10.06 16.20 14.59
C VAL A 157 10.11 17.11 13.36
N LEU A 158 9.56 18.32 13.47
CA LEU A 158 9.58 19.32 12.41
C LEU A 158 11.01 19.70 12.02
N THR A 159 11.82 20.11 12.99
CA THR A 159 13.22 20.50 12.78
C THR A 159 14.03 19.36 12.18
N LYS A 160 13.88 18.12 12.67
CA LYS A 160 14.55 16.96 12.09
C LYS A 160 14.15 16.71 10.64
N ARG A 161 12.86 16.88 10.30
CA ARG A 161 12.39 16.67 8.92
C ARG A 161 12.94 17.75 7.97
N GLU A 162 12.98 19.00 8.40
CA GLU A 162 13.52 20.11 7.60
C GLU A 162 15.05 19.99 7.44
N GLU A 163 15.77 19.73 8.51
CA GLU A 163 17.24 19.69 8.52
C GLU A 163 17.82 18.43 7.88
N GLU A 164 17.25 17.25 8.14
CA GLU A 164 17.84 15.96 7.74
C GLU A 164 17.20 15.35 6.49
N PHE A 165 16.02 15.82 6.07
CA PHE A 165 15.35 15.34 4.87
C PHE A 165 15.25 16.45 3.81
N SER A 166 14.37 17.43 3.98
CA SER A 166 14.24 18.58 3.08
C SER A 166 13.37 19.67 3.70
N ASP A 167 13.78 20.91 3.51
CA ASP A 167 13.06 22.13 3.89
C ASP A 167 11.95 22.53 2.87
N ARG A 168 11.89 21.87 1.71
CA ARG A 168 10.96 22.22 0.61
C ARG A 168 9.58 21.59 0.74
N LEU A 169 9.38 20.71 1.72
CA LEU A 169 8.14 19.95 1.86
C LEU A 169 7.11 20.72 2.68
N ASN A 170 5.83 20.50 2.37
CA ASN A 170 4.76 21.06 3.17
C ASN A 170 4.63 20.28 4.49
N ASN A 171 4.95 20.95 5.59
CA ASN A 171 4.94 20.39 6.95
C ASN A 171 3.55 19.91 7.43
N ARG A 172 2.47 20.35 6.77
CA ARG A 172 1.09 19.94 7.09
C ARG A 172 0.62 18.73 6.29
N ALA A 173 1.34 18.35 5.23
CA ALA A 173 0.96 17.24 4.36
C ALA A 173 1.32 15.88 4.99
N THR A 174 0.65 14.84 4.50
CA THR A 174 0.97 13.46 4.86
C THR A 174 1.89 12.81 3.85
N PHE A 175 2.94 12.12 4.29
CA PHE A 175 3.92 11.49 3.40
C PHE A 175 3.99 9.96 3.50
N LYS A 176 3.08 9.34 4.23
CA LYS A 176 3.06 7.89 4.39
C LYS A 176 2.81 7.22 3.04
N GLY A 177 3.64 6.22 2.73
CA GLY A 177 3.60 5.49 1.47
C GLY A 177 4.30 6.17 0.30
N PHE A 178 4.93 7.34 0.49
CA PHE A 178 5.71 7.97 -0.59
C PHE A 178 6.94 7.14 -0.91
N THR A 179 7.07 6.70 -2.16
CA THR A 179 8.27 6.03 -2.66
C THR A 179 9.34 7.03 -3.09
N ALA A 180 10.56 6.57 -3.37
CA ALA A 180 11.61 7.40 -3.92
C ALA A 180 11.18 8.09 -5.24
N LEU A 181 10.34 7.43 -6.04
CA LEU A 181 9.79 7.99 -7.28
C LEU A 181 8.86 9.18 -7.01
N HIS A 182 7.98 9.10 -6.02
CA HIS A 182 7.12 10.24 -5.62
C HIS A 182 7.96 11.46 -5.25
N TYR A 183 9.04 11.26 -4.49
CA TYR A 183 9.94 12.33 -4.08
C TYR A 183 10.75 12.90 -5.24
N ALA A 184 11.23 12.08 -6.17
CA ALA A 184 11.94 12.56 -7.36
C ALA A 184 11.05 13.43 -8.26
N VAL A 185 9.76 13.08 -8.37
CA VAL A 185 8.76 13.87 -9.10
C VAL A 185 8.44 15.17 -8.37
N LEU A 186 8.25 15.14 -7.05
CA LEU A 186 8.08 16.36 -6.24
C LEU A 186 9.28 17.32 -6.32
N ALA A 187 10.49 16.76 -6.43
CA ALA A 187 11.72 17.52 -6.61
C ALA A 187 11.90 18.07 -8.03
N ASP A 188 11.00 17.72 -8.96
CA ASP A 188 11.05 18.10 -10.37
C ASP A 188 12.36 17.67 -11.07
N SER A 189 12.90 16.52 -10.67
CA SER A 189 14.18 16.02 -11.17
C SER A 189 14.00 14.88 -12.17
N ILE A 190 13.94 15.22 -13.45
CA ILE A 190 13.85 14.27 -14.58
C ILE A 190 14.96 13.22 -14.50
N ALA A 191 16.19 13.63 -14.13
CA ALA A 191 17.34 12.74 -14.05
C ALA A 191 17.17 11.67 -12.95
N CYS A 192 16.64 12.05 -11.78
CA CYS A 192 16.31 11.09 -10.71
C CYS A 192 15.16 10.17 -11.12
N VAL A 193 14.11 10.72 -11.74
CA VAL A 193 12.96 9.93 -12.23
C VAL A 193 13.43 8.85 -13.21
N LYS A 194 14.22 9.21 -14.22
CA LYS A 194 14.80 8.24 -15.17
C LYS A 194 15.65 7.18 -14.47
N ALA A 195 16.55 7.60 -13.57
CA ALA A 195 17.41 6.67 -12.83
C ALA A 195 16.62 5.66 -11.98
N LEU A 196 15.50 6.08 -11.39
CA LEU A 196 14.63 5.21 -10.59
C LEU A 196 13.84 4.24 -11.48
N ILE A 197 13.30 4.72 -12.60
CA ILE A 197 12.55 3.89 -13.55
C ILE A 197 13.45 2.84 -14.19
N ASP A 198 14.66 3.22 -14.62
CA ASP A 198 15.67 2.30 -15.15
C ASP A 198 16.04 1.20 -14.13
N ALA A 199 15.90 1.50 -12.83
CA ALA A 199 16.15 0.57 -11.74
C ALA A 199 14.93 -0.27 -11.33
N GLY A 200 13.80 -0.16 -12.03
CA GLY A 200 12.58 -0.92 -11.74
C GLY A 200 11.67 -0.28 -10.69
N ALA A 201 11.68 1.05 -10.55
CA ALA A 201 10.66 1.75 -9.79
C ALA A 201 9.28 1.49 -10.39
N ASN A 202 8.32 1.09 -9.56
CA ASN A 202 6.95 0.89 -9.98
C ASN A 202 6.17 2.23 -9.92
N PRO A 203 5.74 2.80 -11.06
CA PRO A 203 5.00 4.06 -11.10
C PRO A 203 3.53 3.91 -10.69
N THR A 204 3.03 2.69 -10.51
CA THR A 204 1.62 2.42 -10.17
C THR A 204 1.37 2.31 -8.67
N ILE A 205 2.43 2.36 -7.85
CA ILE A 205 2.29 2.38 -6.39
C ILE A 205 1.58 3.65 -5.96
N GLU A 206 0.52 3.48 -5.17
CA GLU A 206 -0.25 4.55 -4.56
C GLU A 206 0.22 4.77 -3.11
N ASN A 207 0.26 6.03 -2.69
CA ASN A 207 0.52 6.40 -1.31
C ASN A 207 -0.72 6.21 -0.42
N ASP A 208 -0.62 6.52 0.88
CA ASP A 208 -1.73 6.38 1.84
C ASP A 208 -2.94 7.27 1.48
N THR A 209 -2.76 8.32 0.67
CA THR A 209 -3.83 9.18 0.15
C THR A 209 -4.47 8.66 -1.15
N GLY A 210 -3.97 7.54 -1.71
CA GLY A 210 -4.46 6.96 -2.96
C GLY A 210 -3.92 7.63 -4.23
N HIS A 211 -2.89 8.46 -4.10
CA HIS A 211 -2.29 9.19 -5.23
C HIS A 211 -1.03 8.48 -5.73
N ARG A 212 -0.86 8.44 -7.05
CA ARG A 212 0.33 7.93 -7.73
C ARG A 212 1.38 9.02 -7.90
N ALA A 213 2.61 8.63 -8.21
CA ALA A 213 3.70 9.58 -8.46
C ALA A 213 3.36 10.61 -9.56
N VAL A 214 2.60 10.21 -10.59
CA VAL A 214 2.20 11.06 -11.73
C VAL A 214 1.40 12.29 -11.30
N GLU A 215 0.61 12.18 -10.24
CA GLU A 215 -0.30 13.24 -9.78
C GLU A 215 0.46 14.40 -9.11
N TYR A 216 1.69 14.15 -8.67
CA TYR A 216 2.58 15.16 -8.10
C TYR A 216 3.45 15.86 -9.14
N ALA A 217 3.43 15.41 -10.41
CA ALA A 217 4.23 15.99 -11.48
C ALA A 217 3.75 17.40 -11.83
N ARG A 218 4.67 18.37 -11.79
CA ARG A 218 4.42 19.74 -12.26
C ARG A 218 4.77 19.89 -13.74
N ASP A 219 5.87 19.28 -14.15
CA ASP A 219 6.32 19.25 -15.54
C ASP A 219 5.54 18.23 -16.37
N ASP A 220 5.10 18.66 -17.55
CA ASP A 220 4.40 17.82 -18.52
C ASP A 220 5.33 16.71 -19.07
N GLU A 221 6.64 16.98 -19.19
CA GLU A 221 7.60 15.97 -19.66
C GLU A 221 7.69 14.77 -18.70
N ILE A 222 7.77 15.04 -17.38
CA ILE A 222 7.78 14.00 -16.34
C ILE A 222 6.46 13.24 -16.35
N LYS A 223 5.35 13.96 -16.49
CA LYS A 223 4.01 13.37 -16.50
C LYS A 223 3.83 12.39 -17.65
N GLU A 224 4.21 12.79 -18.88
CA GLU A 224 4.15 11.90 -20.04
C GLU A 224 5.04 10.67 -19.88
N LEU A 225 6.25 10.86 -19.35
CA LEU A 225 7.19 9.76 -19.11
C LEU A 225 6.58 8.73 -18.17
N LEU A 226 6.01 9.17 -17.05
CA LEU A 226 5.42 8.27 -16.06
C LEU A 226 4.18 7.55 -16.59
N ILE A 227 3.33 8.21 -17.38
CA ILE A 227 2.15 7.57 -17.98
C ILE A 227 2.59 6.45 -18.94
N LYS A 228 3.57 6.71 -19.79
CA LYS A 228 4.14 5.70 -20.70
C LYS A 228 4.71 4.51 -19.91
N GLN A 229 5.45 4.79 -18.85
CA GLN A 229 6.07 3.74 -18.03
C GLN A 229 5.06 2.95 -17.20
N ALA A 230 3.99 3.58 -16.72
CA ALA A 230 2.90 2.89 -16.04
C ALA A 230 2.20 1.89 -16.96
N ALA A 231 1.92 2.28 -18.21
CA ALA A 231 1.32 1.37 -19.19
C ALA A 231 2.22 0.15 -19.48
N ILE A 232 3.52 0.37 -19.67
CA ILE A 232 4.51 -0.71 -19.88
C ILE A 232 4.57 -1.63 -18.65
N HIS A 233 4.62 -1.06 -17.45
CA HIS A 233 4.65 -1.85 -16.21
C HIS A 233 3.38 -2.70 -16.05
N ASP A 234 2.21 -2.15 -16.35
CA ASP A 234 0.93 -2.86 -16.31
C ASP A 234 0.85 -3.99 -17.36
N GLU A 235 1.48 -3.81 -18.53
CA GLU A 235 1.60 -4.87 -19.53
C GLU A 235 2.56 -5.98 -19.08
N VAL A 236 3.76 -5.63 -18.63
CA VAL A 236 4.75 -6.59 -18.12
C VAL A 236 4.21 -7.38 -16.91
N THR A 237 3.49 -6.73 -16.00
CA THR A 237 2.86 -7.42 -14.87
C THR A 237 1.78 -8.40 -15.33
N ARG A 238 0.91 -7.99 -16.26
CA ARG A 238 -0.11 -8.89 -16.85
C ARG A 238 0.54 -10.07 -17.58
N GLU A 239 1.62 -9.85 -18.32
CA GLU A 239 2.37 -10.91 -19.00
C GLU A 239 3.00 -11.89 -18.01
N LYS A 240 3.67 -11.38 -16.96
CA LYS A 240 4.22 -12.23 -15.87
C LYS A 240 3.13 -13.04 -15.18
N GLU A 241 2.00 -12.43 -14.86
CA GLU A 241 0.86 -13.15 -14.30
C GLU A 241 0.35 -14.24 -15.24
N ALA A 242 0.28 -13.96 -16.54
CA ALA A 242 -0.12 -14.96 -17.55
C ALA A 242 0.91 -16.08 -17.69
N GLU A 243 2.21 -15.78 -17.63
CA GLU A 243 3.28 -16.76 -17.65
C GLU A 243 3.26 -17.64 -16.39
N GLU A 244 3.05 -17.07 -15.21
CA GLU A 244 2.88 -17.83 -13.98
C GLU A 244 1.67 -18.76 -14.03
N ARG A 245 0.55 -18.33 -14.62
CA ARG A 245 -0.63 -19.19 -14.87
C ARG A 245 -0.28 -20.35 -15.81
N ARG A 246 0.54 -20.11 -16.85
CA ARG A 246 1.02 -21.16 -17.76
C ARG A 246 1.98 -22.13 -17.06
N ARG A 247 2.88 -21.61 -16.22
CA ARG A 247 3.89 -22.38 -15.49
C ARG A 247 3.29 -23.26 -14.41
N PHE A 248 2.27 -22.76 -13.71
CA PHE A 248 1.58 -23.46 -12.63
C PHE A 248 0.08 -23.59 -12.98
N PRO A 249 -0.27 -24.59 -13.81
CA PRO A 249 -1.65 -24.79 -14.24
C PRO A 249 -2.59 -24.99 -13.04
N LEU A 250 -3.82 -24.50 -13.16
CA LEU A 250 -4.86 -24.55 -12.13
C LEU A 250 -5.04 -25.96 -11.55
N GLU A 251 -4.94 -26.99 -12.40
CA GLU A 251 -5.01 -28.40 -12.00
C GLU A 251 -3.98 -28.73 -10.90
N GLN A 252 -2.74 -28.28 -11.04
CA GLN A 252 -1.69 -28.57 -10.05
C GLN A 252 -1.97 -27.87 -8.71
N ARG A 253 -2.51 -26.65 -8.74
CA ARG A 253 -2.90 -25.92 -7.52
C ARG A 253 -4.04 -26.62 -6.80
N LEU A 254 -5.06 -27.06 -7.53
CA LEU A 254 -6.18 -27.81 -6.96
C LEU A 254 -5.71 -29.15 -6.36
N LYS A 255 -4.79 -29.86 -7.04
CA LYS A 255 -4.21 -31.13 -6.55
C LYS A 255 -3.36 -31.01 -5.29
N GLN A 256 -2.85 -29.82 -4.96
CA GLN A 256 -2.12 -29.62 -3.69
C GLN A 256 -3.05 -29.72 -2.47
N HIS A 257 -4.33 -29.40 -2.65
CA HIS A 257 -5.33 -29.41 -1.58
C HIS A 257 -6.33 -30.56 -1.68
N ILE A 258 -6.55 -31.09 -2.89
CA ILE A 258 -7.52 -32.14 -3.17
C ILE A 258 -6.77 -33.41 -3.56
N VAL A 259 -6.92 -34.45 -2.75
CA VAL A 259 -6.32 -35.76 -3.02
C VAL A 259 -7.28 -36.58 -3.90
N GLY A 260 -6.82 -36.93 -5.10
CA GLY A 260 -7.63 -37.66 -6.09
C GLY A 260 -8.52 -36.75 -6.94
N GLN A 261 -9.63 -37.28 -7.45
CA GLN A 261 -10.62 -36.54 -8.26
C GLN A 261 -10.06 -35.88 -9.54
N GLU A 262 -9.12 -36.56 -10.19
CA GLU A 262 -8.42 -36.09 -11.39
C GLU A 262 -9.35 -35.65 -12.53
N GLY A 263 -10.41 -36.43 -12.79
CA GLY A 263 -11.41 -36.12 -13.81
C GLY A 263 -12.14 -34.79 -13.54
N PRO A 264 -12.86 -34.65 -12.41
CA PRO A 264 -13.51 -33.39 -12.03
C PRO A 264 -12.57 -32.18 -12.02
N ILE A 265 -11.34 -32.33 -11.48
CA ILE A 265 -10.34 -31.26 -11.46
C ILE A 265 -9.99 -30.82 -12.89
N SER A 266 -9.73 -31.77 -13.79
CA SER A 266 -9.39 -31.48 -15.19
C SER A 266 -10.54 -30.78 -15.93
N VAL A 267 -11.78 -31.22 -15.73
CA VAL A 267 -12.96 -30.59 -16.34
C VAL A 267 -13.09 -29.14 -15.88
N VAL A 268 -13.12 -28.91 -14.56
CA VAL A 268 -13.24 -27.56 -14.00
C VAL A 268 -12.11 -26.66 -14.48
N ALA A 269 -10.86 -27.13 -14.40
CA ALA A 269 -9.72 -26.34 -14.82
C ALA A 269 -9.70 -26.06 -16.33
N SER A 270 -10.15 -27.00 -17.18
CA SER A 270 -10.29 -26.75 -18.62
C SER A 270 -11.36 -25.71 -18.95
N THR A 271 -12.46 -25.68 -18.20
CA THR A 271 -13.56 -24.72 -18.39
C THR A 271 -13.14 -23.33 -17.92
N ILE A 272 -12.47 -23.21 -16.78
CA ILE A 272 -11.92 -21.92 -16.32
C ILE A 272 -10.87 -21.39 -17.28
N ARG A 273 -9.97 -22.23 -17.79
CA ARG A 273 -8.98 -21.81 -18.81
C ARG A 273 -9.64 -21.28 -20.08
N ARG A 274 -10.74 -21.88 -20.52
CA ARG A 274 -11.54 -21.36 -21.64
C ARG A 274 -12.13 -19.98 -21.34
N LYS A 275 -12.62 -19.76 -20.11
CA LYS A 275 -13.20 -18.48 -19.67
C LYS A 275 -12.15 -17.39 -19.64
N GLU A 276 -10.98 -17.68 -19.07
CA GLU A 276 -9.86 -16.74 -18.99
C GLU A 276 -9.34 -16.32 -20.37
N ASN A 277 -9.48 -17.19 -21.39
CA ASN A 277 -9.12 -16.89 -22.77
C ASN A 277 -10.27 -16.23 -23.57
N GLY A 278 -11.43 -15.99 -22.96
CA GLY A 278 -12.59 -15.37 -23.61
C GLY A 278 -13.33 -16.30 -24.59
N TRP A 279 -13.26 -17.63 -24.39
CA TRP A 279 -13.89 -18.63 -25.28
C TRP A 279 -15.24 -19.12 -24.75
N ILE A 280 -15.92 -18.31 -23.95
CA ILE A 280 -17.21 -18.61 -23.33
C ILE A 280 -18.15 -17.43 -23.57
N ASP A 281 -19.42 -17.74 -23.67
CA ASP A 281 -20.49 -16.76 -23.76
C ASP A 281 -20.59 -15.93 -22.48
N GLU A 282 -20.60 -14.60 -22.61
CA GLU A 282 -20.72 -13.68 -21.47
C GLU A 282 -22.15 -13.58 -20.95
N GLU A 283 -23.15 -13.99 -21.76
CA GLU A 283 -24.57 -13.94 -21.37
C GLU A 283 -24.92 -15.03 -20.34
N HIS A 284 -24.22 -16.17 -20.33
CA HIS A 284 -24.57 -17.31 -19.49
C HIS A 284 -23.49 -17.62 -18.42
N PRO A 285 -23.88 -17.89 -17.16
CA PRO A 285 -22.92 -18.20 -16.12
C PRO A 285 -22.31 -19.60 -16.28
N LEU A 286 -21.09 -19.79 -15.76
CA LEU A 286 -20.47 -21.11 -15.68
C LEU A 286 -21.10 -21.93 -14.55
N VAL A 287 -21.77 -23.01 -14.91
CA VAL A 287 -22.44 -23.91 -13.96
C VAL A 287 -21.74 -25.26 -13.91
N PHE A 288 -21.50 -25.76 -12.69
CA PHE A 288 -20.98 -27.10 -12.43
C PHE A 288 -21.92 -27.86 -11.50
N LEU A 289 -22.20 -29.12 -11.83
CA LEU A 289 -22.94 -30.04 -10.94
C LEU A 289 -21.98 -31.12 -10.41
N PHE A 290 -21.70 -31.08 -9.11
CA PHE A 290 -20.83 -32.07 -8.46
C PHE A 290 -21.65 -33.19 -7.81
N LEU A 291 -21.49 -34.41 -8.32
CA LEU A 291 -22.17 -35.60 -7.82
C LEU A 291 -21.20 -36.48 -7.03
N GLY A 292 -21.67 -37.09 -5.94
CA GLY A 292 -20.89 -38.03 -5.13
C GLY A 292 -21.31 -38.09 -3.66
N SER A 293 -20.71 -38.99 -2.87
CA SER A 293 -20.99 -39.11 -1.44
C SER A 293 -20.53 -37.89 -0.65
N SER A 294 -21.02 -37.75 0.59
CA SER A 294 -20.55 -36.69 1.50
C SER A 294 -19.09 -36.91 1.89
N GLY A 295 -18.35 -35.82 2.12
CA GLY A 295 -16.96 -35.85 2.58
C GLY A 295 -15.87 -36.06 1.51
N ILE A 296 -16.23 -36.26 0.24
CA ILE A 296 -15.25 -36.50 -0.85
C ILE A 296 -14.52 -35.25 -1.36
N GLY A 297 -14.87 -34.06 -0.86
CA GLY A 297 -14.22 -32.79 -1.25
C GLY A 297 -14.95 -31.95 -2.30
N LYS A 298 -16.25 -32.16 -2.56
CA LYS A 298 -17.06 -31.33 -3.49
C LYS A 298 -17.03 -29.84 -3.11
N THR A 299 -17.39 -29.56 -1.86
CA THR A 299 -17.37 -28.22 -1.25
C THR A 299 -15.96 -27.64 -1.24
N GLU A 300 -14.94 -28.48 -1.02
CA GLU A 300 -13.56 -28.05 -0.96
C GLU A 300 -13.04 -27.61 -2.33
N LEU A 301 -13.40 -28.33 -3.41
CA LEU A 301 -13.08 -27.93 -4.77
C LEU A 301 -13.63 -26.54 -5.11
N ALA A 302 -14.88 -26.26 -4.74
CA ALA A 302 -15.48 -24.95 -4.95
C ALA A 302 -14.77 -23.83 -4.17
N LYS A 303 -14.36 -24.10 -2.92
CA LYS A 303 -13.58 -23.15 -2.10
C LYS A 303 -12.21 -22.86 -2.72
N GLN A 304 -11.49 -23.91 -3.13
CA GLN A 304 -10.16 -23.75 -3.74
C GLN A 304 -10.24 -23.03 -5.09
N LEU A 305 -11.30 -23.27 -5.86
CA LEU A 305 -11.58 -22.53 -7.09
C LEU A 305 -11.82 -21.04 -6.83
N ALA A 306 -12.65 -20.71 -5.84
CA ALA A 306 -12.92 -19.32 -5.46
C ALA A 306 -11.66 -18.60 -4.94
N ALA A 307 -10.85 -19.31 -4.15
CA ALA A 307 -9.55 -18.85 -3.67
C ALA A 307 -8.59 -18.52 -4.83
N TYR A 308 -8.57 -19.37 -5.87
CA TYR A 308 -7.78 -19.14 -7.08
C TYR A 308 -8.27 -17.92 -7.86
N ILE A 309 -9.56 -17.88 -8.23
CA ILE A 309 -10.13 -16.82 -9.09
C ILE A 309 -10.03 -15.45 -8.41
N HIS A 310 -10.23 -15.38 -7.09
CA HIS A 310 -10.28 -14.12 -6.36
C HIS A 310 -9.05 -13.82 -5.49
N LYS A 311 -7.93 -14.52 -5.71
CA LYS A 311 -6.67 -14.32 -4.97
C LYS A 311 -6.88 -14.32 -3.43
N ASN A 312 -7.58 -15.33 -2.91
CA ASN A 312 -7.90 -15.49 -1.47
C ASN A 312 -8.75 -14.37 -0.82
N LYS A 313 -9.47 -13.56 -1.60
CA LYS A 313 -10.41 -12.58 -1.04
C LYS A 313 -11.67 -13.28 -0.49
N PRO A 314 -12.07 -13.02 0.77
CA PRO A 314 -13.19 -13.74 1.41
C PRO A 314 -14.53 -13.51 0.71
N ASP A 315 -14.76 -12.31 0.18
CA ASP A 315 -16.01 -11.96 -0.50
C ASP A 315 -16.22 -12.69 -1.84
N GLY A 316 -15.19 -13.39 -2.34
CA GLY A 316 -15.24 -14.13 -3.60
C GLY A 316 -15.94 -15.49 -3.54
N PHE A 317 -16.28 -15.96 -2.34
CA PHE A 317 -16.93 -17.25 -2.15
C PHE A 317 -18.25 -17.06 -1.42
N ILE A 318 -19.35 -17.37 -2.10
CA ILE A 318 -20.70 -17.33 -1.53
C ILE A 318 -21.14 -18.77 -1.32
N ARG A 319 -21.39 -19.16 -0.07
CA ARG A 319 -21.97 -20.47 0.25
C ARG A 319 -23.42 -20.28 0.68
N LEU A 320 -24.30 -21.04 0.06
CA LEU A 320 -25.71 -21.12 0.43
C LEU A 320 -26.03 -22.57 0.76
N ASP A 321 -26.52 -22.80 1.98
CA ASP A 321 -27.00 -24.11 2.40
C ASP A 321 -28.43 -24.30 1.90
N MET A 322 -28.64 -25.25 0.99
CA MET A 322 -29.95 -25.51 0.41
C MET A 322 -30.91 -26.21 1.38
N SER A 323 -30.40 -26.74 2.50
CA SER A 323 -31.24 -27.24 3.58
C SER A 323 -32.10 -26.15 4.23
N GLU A 324 -31.71 -24.87 4.12
CA GLU A 324 -32.49 -23.72 4.62
C GLU A 324 -33.63 -23.30 3.66
N PHE A 325 -33.78 -23.98 2.52
CA PHE A 325 -34.77 -23.65 1.49
C PHE A 325 -35.70 -24.82 1.18
N GLN A 326 -36.04 -25.60 2.21
CA GLN A 326 -36.95 -26.76 2.09
C GLN A 326 -38.41 -26.33 1.87
N GLU A 327 -38.79 -25.18 2.42
CA GLU A 327 -40.17 -24.71 2.40
C GLU A 327 -40.39 -23.65 1.30
N LYS A 328 -41.59 -23.66 0.71
CA LYS A 328 -41.95 -22.77 -0.41
C LYS A 328 -41.79 -21.27 -0.10
N HIS A 329 -42.07 -20.86 1.13
CA HIS A 329 -41.98 -19.46 1.54
C HIS A 329 -40.53 -19.00 1.77
N GLU A 330 -39.57 -19.92 1.86
CA GLU A 330 -38.16 -19.61 2.02
C GLU A 330 -37.47 -19.33 0.68
N VAL A 331 -38.02 -19.82 -0.42
CA VAL A 331 -37.56 -19.51 -1.79
C VAL A 331 -37.52 -18.00 -2.05
N ALA A 332 -38.52 -17.27 -1.54
CA ALA A 332 -38.56 -15.81 -1.64
C ALA A 332 -37.38 -15.11 -0.92
N LYS A 333 -36.77 -15.74 0.10
CA LYS A 333 -35.58 -15.22 0.79
C LYS A 333 -34.33 -15.28 -0.09
N LEU A 334 -34.26 -16.22 -1.03
CA LEU A 334 -33.09 -16.42 -1.90
C LEU A 334 -32.92 -15.25 -2.88
N ILE A 335 -34.00 -14.87 -3.56
CA ILE A 335 -33.98 -13.92 -4.70
C ILE A 335 -34.57 -12.56 -4.31
N GLY A 336 -35.63 -12.59 -3.50
CA GLY A 336 -36.38 -11.43 -3.03
C GLY A 336 -37.88 -11.70 -3.07
N ALA A 337 -38.65 -10.95 -2.26
CA ALA A 337 -40.10 -10.99 -2.34
C ALA A 337 -40.58 -10.41 -3.69
N PRO A 338 -41.69 -10.90 -4.27
CA PRO A 338 -42.25 -10.32 -5.49
C PRO A 338 -42.78 -8.89 -5.27
N PRO A 339 -42.92 -8.09 -6.35
CA PRO A 339 -43.41 -6.72 -6.24
C PRO A 339 -44.80 -6.67 -5.59
N GLY A 340 -44.96 -5.78 -4.60
CA GLY A 340 -46.19 -5.66 -3.79
C GLY A 340 -46.16 -6.38 -2.44
N TYR A 341 -45.10 -7.13 -2.14
CA TYR A 341 -44.88 -7.74 -0.81
C TYR A 341 -43.84 -6.96 0.01
N VAL A 342 -43.96 -7.01 1.34
CA VAL A 342 -43.01 -6.37 2.26
C VAL A 342 -41.62 -6.97 2.04
N GLY A 343 -40.61 -6.13 1.81
CA GLY A 343 -39.22 -6.55 1.58
C GLY A 343 -38.84 -6.76 0.10
N HIS A 344 -39.69 -6.34 -0.86
CA HIS A 344 -39.36 -6.37 -2.29
C HIS A 344 -38.08 -5.57 -2.61
N ASP A 345 -37.99 -4.34 -2.11
CA ASP A 345 -36.87 -3.42 -2.40
C ASP A 345 -35.55 -3.86 -1.76
N ASP A 346 -35.63 -4.66 -0.69
CA ASP A 346 -34.44 -5.13 0.03
C ASP A 346 -33.65 -6.14 -0.82
N GLY A 347 -34.32 -6.95 -1.66
CA GLY A 347 -33.71 -8.06 -2.39
C GLY A 347 -33.42 -9.29 -1.51
N GLY A 348 -33.20 -10.44 -2.14
CA GLY A 348 -32.86 -11.71 -1.51
C GLY A 348 -31.40 -11.82 -1.08
N GLN A 349 -31.10 -12.92 -0.37
CA GLN A 349 -29.76 -13.20 0.12
C GLN A 349 -28.73 -13.31 -1.01
N LEU A 350 -29.05 -14.06 -2.07
CA LEU A 350 -28.14 -14.25 -3.20
C LEU A 350 -27.95 -12.94 -3.96
N THR A 351 -29.03 -12.22 -4.25
CA THR A 351 -28.98 -10.97 -5.03
C THR A 351 -28.23 -9.86 -4.28
N LYS A 352 -28.35 -9.76 -2.95
CA LYS A 352 -27.56 -8.83 -2.13
C LYS A 352 -26.06 -9.13 -2.18
N LEU A 353 -25.68 -10.41 -2.12
CA LEU A 353 -24.27 -10.81 -2.14
C LEU A 353 -23.66 -10.61 -3.53
N LEU A 354 -24.38 -10.96 -4.60
CA LEU A 354 -23.95 -10.74 -5.97
C LEU A 354 -23.89 -9.26 -6.36
N ARG A 355 -24.77 -8.40 -5.81
CA ARG A 355 -24.64 -6.93 -5.98
C ARG A 355 -23.33 -6.38 -5.43
N LYS A 356 -22.80 -6.97 -4.35
CA LYS A 356 -21.48 -6.58 -3.81
C LYS A 356 -20.34 -7.09 -4.69
N LYS A 357 -20.47 -8.31 -5.22
CA LYS A 357 -19.45 -8.92 -6.06
C LYS A 357 -20.09 -9.80 -7.16
N PRO A 358 -20.20 -9.29 -8.40
CA PRO A 358 -20.91 -9.98 -9.47
C PRO A 358 -20.17 -11.23 -9.96
N GLU A 359 -18.84 -11.24 -9.90
CA GLU A 359 -18.01 -12.36 -10.38
C GLU A 359 -17.77 -13.45 -9.33
N ALA A 360 -18.49 -13.44 -8.21
CA ALA A 360 -18.26 -14.38 -7.11
C ALA A 360 -18.57 -15.84 -7.49
N VAL A 361 -17.83 -16.78 -6.90
CA VAL A 361 -18.15 -18.21 -7.01
C VAL A 361 -19.24 -18.54 -5.99
N VAL A 362 -20.40 -18.97 -6.51
CA VAL A 362 -21.56 -19.37 -5.69
C VAL A 362 -21.60 -20.89 -5.56
N LEU A 363 -21.63 -21.37 -4.32
CA LEU A 363 -21.82 -22.77 -3.98
C LEU A 363 -23.22 -22.97 -3.39
N PHE A 364 -24.03 -23.77 -4.09
CA PHE A 364 -25.28 -24.33 -3.58
C PHE A 364 -24.97 -25.71 -2.95
N ASP A 365 -24.90 -25.76 -1.63
CA ASP A 365 -24.58 -26.99 -0.89
C ASP A 365 -25.86 -27.81 -0.66
N GLU A 366 -25.80 -29.13 -0.81
CA GLU A 366 -26.94 -30.05 -0.62
C GLU A 366 -28.21 -29.67 -1.41
N VAL A 367 -28.04 -29.31 -2.70
CA VAL A 367 -29.12 -28.84 -3.58
C VAL A 367 -30.29 -29.83 -3.74
N ASP A 368 -30.06 -31.12 -3.48
CA ASP A 368 -31.07 -32.16 -3.47
C ASP A 368 -32.09 -32.02 -2.33
N LYS A 369 -31.76 -31.27 -1.28
CA LYS A 369 -32.67 -30.98 -0.16
C LYS A 369 -33.54 -29.75 -0.35
N ALA A 370 -33.27 -28.91 -1.37
CA ALA A 370 -34.08 -27.72 -1.63
C ALA A 370 -35.48 -28.07 -2.14
N HIS A 371 -36.42 -27.14 -1.93
CA HIS A 371 -37.73 -27.19 -2.56
C HIS A 371 -37.62 -27.15 -4.09
N PRO A 372 -38.44 -27.90 -4.85
CA PRO A 372 -38.40 -27.90 -6.33
C PRO A 372 -38.51 -26.51 -6.98
N ASP A 373 -39.28 -25.59 -6.38
CA ASP A 373 -39.40 -24.20 -6.86
C ASP A 373 -38.04 -23.47 -6.88
N VAL A 374 -37.09 -23.80 -5.99
CA VAL A 374 -35.73 -23.23 -6.03
C VAL A 374 -35.01 -23.67 -7.29
N LEU A 375 -35.06 -24.97 -7.61
CA LEU A 375 -34.42 -25.54 -8.80
C LEU A 375 -34.98 -24.93 -10.08
N THR A 376 -36.30 -24.72 -10.16
CA THR A 376 -36.94 -24.09 -11.31
C THR A 376 -36.38 -22.69 -11.55
N VAL A 377 -36.19 -21.90 -10.49
CA VAL A 377 -35.65 -20.54 -10.65
C VAL A 377 -34.15 -20.56 -10.97
N LEU A 378 -33.39 -21.49 -10.40
CA LEU A 378 -31.97 -21.65 -10.75
C LEU A 378 -31.79 -22.08 -12.21
N LEU A 379 -32.66 -22.95 -12.72
CA LEU A 379 -32.63 -23.34 -14.13
C LEU A 379 -32.90 -22.15 -15.05
N GLN A 380 -33.86 -21.30 -14.70
CA GLN A 380 -34.11 -20.06 -15.45
C GLN A 380 -32.87 -19.16 -15.44
N LEU A 381 -32.21 -18.98 -14.30
CA LEU A 381 -30.97 -18.20 -14.17
C LEU A 381 -29.78 -18.76 -14.97
N PHE A 382 -29.79 -20.06 -15.27
CA PHE A 382 -28.69 -20.70 -15.99
C PHE A 382 -28.89 -20.69 -17.52
N ASP A 383 -30.11 -20.45 -17.98
CA ASP A 383 -30.53 -20.51 -19.39
C ASP A 383 -30.86 -19.11 -19.96
N GLU A 384 -31.30 -18.17 -19.10
CA GLU A 384 -31.46 -16.73 -19.39
C GLU A 384 -30.32 -15.93 -18.77
#